data_AF-X1A740-F1
#
_entry.id   AF-X1A740-F1
#
_cell.length_a   1.000
_cell.length_b   1.000
_cell.length_c   1.000
_cell.angle_alpha   90.00
_cell.angle_beta   90.00
_cell.angle_gamma   90.00
#
_symmetry.space_group_name_H-M   'P 1'
#
loop_
_entity.id
_entity.type
_entity.pdbx_description
1 polymer ?
#
loop_
_entity_poly.entity_id
_entity_poly.type
_entity_poly.pdbx_seq_one_letter_code
_entity_poly.pdbx_strand_id
1 'polypeptide(L)'
;MLNPSTGEDEIIELVLDVVKKNVTKCCPPVIVGIGVGGTSSEVVKLARTASFRNLEIRNLDKRYRQLEEKILDAINETGIGPQGLGGKTTALACNIEYAPCHMASLPLAVFMSCHSTRRADSKISPP
;
A
#
# COMPACT_ATOMS: atom_id res chain seq x y z
N MET A 1 2.53 7.83 -12.89
CA MET A 1 2.20 9.24 -12.58
C MET A 1 0.72 9.38 -12.87
N LEU A 2 -0.06 9.85 -11.91
CA LEU A 2 -1.49 10.10 -12.06
C LEU A 2 -1.73 11.56 -12.41
N ASN A 3 -2.91 11.81 -12.96
CA ASN A 3 -3.40 13.16 -13.14
C ASN A 3 -3.78 13.74 -11.77
N PRO A 4 -3.57 15.04 -11.53
CA PRO A 4 -3.97 15.69 -10.27
C PRO A 4 -5.48 15.64 -10.01
N SER A 5 -6.28 15.46 -11.06
CA SER A 5 -7.74 15.33 -10.99
C SER A 5 -8.23 13.91 -10.71
N THR A 6 -7.32 12.92 -10.63
CA THR A 6 -7.66 11.52 -10.40
C THR A 6 -8.41 11.37 -9.07
N GLY A 7 -9.61 10.82 -9.13
CA GLY A 7 -10.47 10.60 -7.98
C GLY A 7 -10.04 9.41 -7.11
N GLU A 8 -10.73 9.24 -5.98
CA GLU A 8 -10.49 8.13 -5.05
C GLU A 8 -10.76 6.77 -5.70
N ASP A 9 -11.87 6.64 -6.43
CA ASP A 9 -12.27 5.38 -7.06
C ASP A 9 -11.26 4.92 -8.12
N GLU A 10 -10.73 5.85 -8.93
CA GLU A 10 -9.67 5.58 -9.91
C GLU A 10 -8.38 5.09 -9.23
N ILE A 11 -8.04 5.62 -8.05
CA ILE A 11 -6.88 5.14 -7.27
C ILE A 11 -7.11 3.70 -6.82
N ILE A 12 -8.30 3.39 -6.30
CA ILE A 12 -8.65 2.03 -5.85
C ILE A 12 -8.54 1.05 -7.02
N GLU A 13 -9.14 1.39 -8.17
CA GLU A 13 -9.08 0.56 -9.38
C GLU A 13 -7.64 0.32 -9.84
N LEU A 14 -6.81 1.35 -9.87
CA LEU A 14 -5.42 1.22 -10.27
C LEU A 14 -4.62 0.33 -9.32
N VAL A 15 -4.81 0.48 -8.01
CA VAL A 15 -4.16 -0.38 -7.02
C VAL A 15 -4.62 -1.83 -7.18
N LEU A 16 -5.93 -2.06 -7.32
CA LEU A 16 -6.49 -3.39 -7.59
C LEU A 16 -5.88 -4.02 -8.85
N ASP A 17 -5.74 -3.24 -9.91
CA ASP A 17 -5.14 -3.69 -11.17
C ASP A 17 -3.69 -4.12 -10.98
N VAL A 18 -2.89 -3.33 -10.25
CA VAL A 18 -1.50 -3.66 -9.92
C VAL A 18 -1.42 -4.94 -9.07
N VAL A 19 -2.30 -5.06 -8.07
CA VAL A 19 -2.38 -6.24 -7.19
C VAL A 19 -2.76 -7.48 -8.01
N LYS A 20 -3.84 -7.45 -8.78
CA LYS A 20 -4.28 -8.59 -9.62
C LYS A 20 -3.18 -9.08 -10.56
N LYS A 21 -2.40 -8.16 -11.15
CA LYS A 21 -1.31 -8.48 -12.10
C LYS A 21 -0.08 -9.10 -11.43
N ASN A 22 0.18 -8.82 -10.15
CA ASN A 22 1.49 -9.07 -9.53
C ASN A 22 1.45 -9.84 -8.21
N VAL A 23 0.33 -9.87 -7.49
CA VAL A 23 0.28 -10.35 -6.10
C VAL A 23 0.68 -11.82 -5.97
N THR A 24 0.30 -12.67 -6.93
CA THR A 24 0.66 -14.10 -6.92
C THR A 24 2.16 -14.34 -7.03
N LYS A 25 2.92 -13.40 -7.61
CA LYS A 25 4.39 -13.42 -7.67
C LYS A 25 5.04 -12.98 -6.35
N CYS A 26 4.26 -12.45 -5.42
CA CYS A 26 4.72 -11.94 -4.12
C CYS A 26 4.31 -12.84 -2.93
N CYS A 27 3.99 -14.12 -3.18
CA CYS A 27 3.66 -15.11 -2.14
C CYS A 27 2.65 -14.57 -1.09
N PRO A 28 1.39 -14.32 -1.49
CA PRO A 28 0.38 -13.77 -0.59
C PRO A 28 0.10 -14.73 0.58
N PRO A 29 -0.37 -14.22 1.73
CA PRO A 29 -0.97 -12.90 1.91
C PRO A 29 0.09 -11.80 2.06
N VAL A 30 -0.11 -10.67 1.36
CA VAL A 30 0.86 -9.56 1.31
C VAL A 30 0.48 -8.43 2.27
N ILE A 31 1.45 -7.58 2.62
CA ILE A 31 1.19 -6.24 3.17
C ILE A 31 1.39 -5.22 2.06
N VAL A 32 0.35 -4.46 1.74
CA VAL A 32 0.35 -3.48 0.66
C VAL A 32 0.70 -2.11 1.23
N GLY A 33 1.80 -1.53 0.77
CA GLY A 33 2.18 -0.15 1.04
C GLY A 33 1.96 0.72 -0.18
N ILE A 34 1.33 1.87 0.01
CA ILE A 34 1.03 2.82 -1.05
C ILE A 34 1.70 4.15 -0.69
N GLY A 35 2.43 4.71 -1.65
CA GLY A 35 2.98 6.06 -1.57
C GLY A 35 2.18 6.97 -2.48
N VAL A 36 1.80 8.15 -1.98
CA VAL A 36 1.07 9.17 -2.76
C VAL A 36 1.78 10.52 -2.67
N GLY A 37 2.04 11.14 -3.81
CA GLY A 37 2.71 12.44 -3.89
C GLY A 37 4.23 12.36 -3.78
N GLY A 38 4.86 13.45 -3.32
CA GLY A 38 6.32 13.63 -3.37
C GLY A 38 6.88 13.72 -4.79
N THR A 39 8.14 13.29 -4.94
CA THR A 39 8.81 13.11 -6.24
C THR A 39 8.78 11.63 -6.69
N SER A 40 9.20 11.34 -7.92
CA SER A 40 9.22 9.97 -8.46
C SER A 40 10.11 9.00 -7.66
N SER A 41 11.20 9.48 -7.07
CA SER A 41 12.07 8.69 -6.20
C SER A 41 11.51 8.56 -4.78
N GLU A 42 10.93 9.65 -4.26
CA GLU A 42 10.36 9.70 -2.92
C GLU A 42 9.10 8.83 -2.78
N VAL A 43 8.21 8.83 -3.77
CA VAL A 43 6.96 8.06 -3.70
C VAL A 43 7.20 6.57 -3.51
N VAL A 44 8.28 6.03 -4.10
CA VAL A 44 8.68 4.63 -3.94
C VAL A 44 9.17 4.37 -2.52
N LYS A 45 9.92 5.33 -1.94
CA LYS A 45 10.36 5.26 -0.54
C LYS A 45 9.15 5.32 0.42
N LEU A 46 8.16 6.16 0.14
CA LEU A 46 6.92 6.24 0.92
C LEU A 46 6.16 4.92 0.87
N ALA A 47 5.93 4.35 -0.32
CA ALA A 47 5.25 3.06 -0.48
C ALA A 47 5.95 1.93 0.30
N ARG A 48 7.28 1.88 0.23
CA ARG A 48 8.07 0.92 1.00
C ARG A 48 8.00 1.17 2.51
N THR A 49 7.97 2.42 2.94
CA THR A 49 7.84 2.76 4.37
C THR A 49 6.46 2.35 4.89
N ALA A 50 5.42 2.59 4.10
CA ALA A 50 4.04 2.24 4.39
C ALA A 50 3.86 0.72 4.60
N SER A 51 4.45 -0.11 3.73
CA SER A 51 4.31 -1.57 3.81
C SER A 51 4.95 -2.18 5.07
N PHE A 52 5.87 -1.46 5.70
CA PHE A 52 6.52 -1.90 6.91
C PHE A 52 6.05 -1.18 8.18
N ARG A 53 5.03 -0.30 8.08
CA ARG A 53 4.42 0.32 9.26
C ARG A 53 3.82 -0.76 10.17
N ASN A 54 3.88 -0.55 11.48
CA ASN A 54 3.22 -1.45 12.44
C ASN A 54 1.73 -1.56 12.08
N LEU A 55 1.23 -2.80 11.98
CA LEU A 55 -0.13 -3.10 11.55
C LEU A 55 -1.21 -2.58 12.52
N GLU A 56 -0.85 -2.35 13.78
CA GLU A 56 -1.72 -1.75 14.81
C GLU A 56 -1.89 -0.24 14.63
N ILE A 57 -1.00 0.40 13.85
CA ILE A 57 -1.00 1.84 13.62
C ILE A 57 -1.68 2.14 12.30
N ARG A 58 -2.80 2.85 12.37
CA ARG A 58 -3.51 3.40 11.22
C ARG A 58 -3.04 4.80 10.89
N ASN A 59 -3.31 5.26 9.65
CA ASN A 59 -3.00 6.63 9.27
C ASN A 59 -3.69 7.64 10.21
N LEU A 60 -2.98 8.71 10.59
CA LEU A 60 -3.52 9.77 11.45
C LEU A 60 -4.55 10.62 10.69
N ASP A 61 -4.40 10.81 9.38
CA ASP A 61 -5.38 11.47 8.54
C ASP A 61 -6.55 10.51 8.25
N LYS A 62 -7.75 10.92 8.65
CA LYS A 62 -8.98 10.13 8.51
C LYS A 62 -9.28 9.77 7.04
N ARG A 63 -8.94 10.64 6.08
CA ARG A 63 -9.20 10.41 4.66
C ARG A 63 -8.39 9.21 4.15
N TYR A 64 -7.09 9.19 4.44
CA TYR A 64 -6.22 8.09 4.05
C TYR A 64 -6.53 6.81 4.82
N ARG A 65 -6.91 6.91 6.11
CA ARG A 65 -7.36 5.74 6.88
C ARG A 65 -8.57 5.05 6.25
N GLN A 66 -9.56 5.82 5.83
CA GLN A 66 -10.75 5.28 5.16
C GLN A 66 -10.40 4.66 3.80
N LEU A 67 -9.48 5.28 3.07
CA LEU A 67 -9.00 4.74 1.80
C LEU A 67 -8.19 3.44 1.97
N GLU A 68 -7.36 3.34 3.01
CA GLU A 68 -6.65 2.11 3.39
C GLU A 68 -7.62 0.94 3.59
N GLU A 69 -8.71 1.17 4.33
CA GLU A 69 -9.76 0.18 4.60
C GLU A 69 -10.47 -0.24 3.31
N LYS A 70 -10.95 0.72 2.51
CA LYS A 70 -11.63 0.44 1.22
C LYS A 70 -10.75 -0.37 0.27
N ILE A 71 -9.47 -0.02 0.16
CA ILE A 71 -8.52 -0.74 -0.71
C ILE A 71 -8.28 -2.16 -0.17
N LEU A 72 -8.10 -2.33 1.14
CA LEU A 72 -7.88 -3.64 1.74
C LEU A 72 -9.08 -4.56 1.51
N ASP A 73 -10.29 -4.06 1.72
CA ASP A 73 -11.52 -4.82 1.49
C ASP A 73 -11.64 -5.20 0.02
N ALA A 74 -11.47 -4.23 -0.89
CA ALA A 74 -11.54 -4.49 -2.33
C ALA A 74 -10.48 -5.52 -2.79
N ILE A 75 -9.27 -5.50 -2.23
CA ILE A 75 -8.23 -6.49 -2.53
C ILE A 75 -8.65 -7.88 -2.07
N ASN A 76 -9.23 -8.00 -0.87
CA ASN A 76 -9.64 -9.29 -0.33
C ASN A 76 -10.90 -9.85 -1.02
N GLU A 77 -11.79 -8.98 -1.50
CA GLU A 77 -12.94 -9.35 -2.34
C GLU A 77 -12.55 -9.94 -3.70
N THR A 78 -11.32 -9.70 -4.19
CA THR A 78 -10.85 -10.32 -5.45
C THR A 78 -10.81 -11.84 -5.40
N GLY A 79 -10.79 -12.45 -4.21
CA GLY A 79 -10.79 -13.91 -4.04
C GLY A 79 -9.49 -14.62 -4.44
N ILE A 80 -8.41 -13.88 -4.75
CA ILE A 80 -7.10 -14.46 -5.13
C ILE A 80 -6.55 -15.34 -4.01
N GLY A 81 -6.65 -14.87 -2.77
CA GLY A 81 -6.32 -15.62 -1.56
C GLY A 81 -4.83 -15.93 -1.35
N PRO A 82 -4.51 -16.70 -0.29
CA PRO A 82 -3.14 -17.07 0.04
C PRO A 82 -2.48 -17.88 -1.08
N GLN A 83 -1.22 -17.58 -1.37
CA GLN A 83 -0.43 -18.16 -2.48
C GLN A 83 -1.08 -18.05 -3.88
N GLY A 84 -2.19 -17.33 -4.04
CA GLY A 84 -2.96 -17.28 -5.29
C GLY A 84 -3.81 -18.53 -5.56
N LEU A 85 -4.09 -19.35 -4.54
CA LEU A 85 -4.84 -20.60 -4.65
C LEU A 85 -6.34 -20.44 -4.38
N GLY A 86 -6.82 -19.20 -4.31
CA GLY A 86 -8.18 -18.87 -3.89
C GLY A 86 -8.29 -18.68 -2.37
N GLY A 87 -9.28 -17.90 -1.94
CA GLY A 87 -9.59 -17.69 -0.53
C GLY A 87 -9.93 -16.24 -0.21
N LYS A 88 -10.07 -15.94 1.09
CA LYS A 88 -10.55 -14.64 1.57
C LYS A 88 -9.43 -13.61 1.81
N THR A 89 -8.20 -14.04 2.00
CA THR A 89 -7.11 -13.18 2.49
C THR A 89 -5.99 -13.11 1.46
N THR A 90 -6.09 -12.14 0.57
CA THR A 90 -5.04 -11.79 -0.40
C THR A 90 -4.03 -10.83 0.21
N ALA A 91 -4.50 -9.89 1.03
CA ALA A 91 -3.68 -8.94 1.76
C ALA A 91 -4.03 -8.93 3.26
N LEU A 92 -3.01 -8.86 4.11
CA LEU A 92 -3.17 -8.73 5.57
C LEU A 92 -3.46 -7.28 5.98
N ALA A 93 -2.87 -6.33 5.27
CA ALA A 93 -3.04 -4.91 5.53
C ALA A 93 -2.75 -4.06 4.30
N CYS A 94 -3.35 -2.88 4.27
CA CYS A 94 -3.05 -1.81 3.34
C CYS A 94 -2.70 -0.55 4.14
N ASN A 95 -1.57 0.08 3.82
CA ASN A 95 -1.10 1.30 4.46
C ASN A 95 -0.73 2.34 3.40
N ILE A 96 -1.05 3.60 3.67
CA ILE A 96 -0.75 4.75 2.82
C ILE A 96 0.16 5.71 3.58
N GLU A 97 1.24 6.12 2.93
CA GLU A 97 2.07 7.26 3.32
C GLU A 97 2.03 8.30 2.20
N TYR A 98 1.99 9.58 2.56
CA TYR A 98 1.78 10.66 1.61
C TYR A 98 2.75 11.82 1.83
N ALA A 99 3.03 12.55 0.76
CA ALA A 99 3.82 13.77 0.77
C ALA A 99 3.24 14.80 -0.19
N PRO A 100 3.45 16.12 0.04
CA PRO A 100 3.08 17.13 -0.93
C PRO A 100 3.81 16.90 -2.26
N CYS A 101 3.17 17.24 -3.38
CA CYS A 101 3.76 17.14 -4.72
C CYS A 101 3.45 18.39 -5.55
N HIS A 102 4.13 18.51 -6.69
CA HIS A 102 3.86 19.58 -7.64
C HIS A 102 2.42 19.47 -8.18
N MET A 103 1.71 20.58 -8.31
CA MET A 103 0.28 20.57 -8.66
C MET A 103 -0.04 19.88 -9.99
N ALA A 104 0.92 19.83 -10.92
CA ALA A 104 0.77 19.19 -12.24
C ALA A 104 1.07 17.68 -12.25
N SER A 105 1.49 17.09 -11.12
CA SER A 105 1.90 15.68 -11.08
C SER A 105 1.53 15.04 -9.76
N LEU A 106 0.83 13.92 -9.83
CA LEU A 106 0.50 13.09 -8.67
C LEU A 106 1.22 11.74 -8.78
N PRO A 107 2.45 11.59 -8.27
CA PRO A 107 3.10 10.30 -8.20
C PRO A 107 2.30 9.35 -7.30
N LEU A 108 2.20 8.09 -7.72
CA LEU A 108 1.66 7.02 -6.89
C LEU A 108 2.50 5.76 -7.12
N ALA A 109 2.84 5.08 -6.02
CA ALA A 109 3.57 3.83 -6.06
C ALA A 109 2.92 2.80 -5.14
N VAL A 110 2.94 1.54 -5.56
CA VAL A 110 2.44 0.41 -4.79
C VAL A 110 3.61 -0.54 -4.55
N PHE A 111 3.83 -0.89 -3.29
CA PHE A 111 4.83 -1.85 -2.86
C PHE A 111 4.14 -2.98 -2.09
N MET A 112 4.52 -4.23 -2.36
CA MET A 112 3.95 -5.40 -1.70
C MET A 112 5.04 -6.15 -0.95
N SER A 113 4.88 -6.28 0.37
CA SER A 113 5.73 -7.14 1.19
C SER A 113 5.11 -8.53 1.28
N CYS A 114 5.87 -9.57 0.97
CA CYS A 114 5.38 -10.95 0.97
C CYS A 114 5.14 -11.50 2.40
N HIS A 115 4.58 -12.70 2.50
CA HIS A 115 4.43 -13.38 3.80
C HIS A 115 5.75 -13.49 4.58
N SER A 116 6.89 -13.61 3.89
CA SER A 116 8.25 -13.55 4.47
C SER A 116 8.73 -12.12 4.67
N THR A 117 7.91 -11.28 5.32
CA THR A 117 8.26 -9.89 5.65
C THR A 117 9.38 -9.88 6.70
N ARG A 118 10.61 -9.59 6.25
CA ARG A 118 11.82 -9.57 7.09
C ARG A 118 12.23 -8.14 7.39
N ARG A 119 11.85 -7.65 8.57
CA ARG A 119 12.23 -6.34 9.10
C ARG A 119 12.61 -6.49 10.58
N ALA A 120 13.61 -5.72 10.99
CA ALA A 120 13.94 -5.49 12.38
C ALA A 120 14.27 -4.01 12.57
N ASP A 121 13.89 -3.45 13.70
CA ASP A 121 14.32 -2.12 14.14
C ASP A 121 14.77 -2.19 15.60
N SER A 122 15.69 -1.30 15.95
CA SER A 122 16.19 -1.15 17.32
C SER A 122 16.36 0.33 17.62
N LYS A 123 16.09 0.71 18.87
CA LYS A 123 16.28 2.07 19.36
C LYS A 123 17.30 2.01 20.49
N ILE A 124 18.41 2.71 20.33
CA ILE A 124 19.41 2.89 21.38
C ILE A 124 19.08 4.21 22.08
N SER A 125 18.70 4.16 23.35
CA SER A 125 18.59 5.35 24.19
C SER A 125 19.93 5.63 24.88
N PRO A 126 20.26 6.91 25.16
CA PRO A 126 21.37 7.22 26.06
C PRO A 126 21.12 6.59 27.44
N PRO A 127 22.20 6.31 28.20
CA PRO A 127 22.12 5.72 29.54
C PRO A 127 21.41 6.64 30.55
#